data_AF-A0A2A9MQS1-F1
#
_entry.id   AF-A0A2A9MQS1-F1
#
_cell.length_a   1.000
_cell.length_b   1.000
_cell.length_c   1.000
_cell.angle_alpha   90.00
_cell.angle_beta   90.00
_cell.angle_gamma   90.00
#
_symmetry.space_group_name_H-M   'P 1'
#
loop_
_entity.id
_entity.type
_entity.pdbx_description
1 polymer ?
#
loop_
_entity_poly.entity_id
_entity_poly.type
_entity_poly.pdbx_seq_one_letter_code
_entity_poly.pdbx_strand_id
1 'polypeptide(L)'
;MAKEIRDLRKFLLTARRPDAKRVTIVRQHKKANAITGGSASTVTKFKIRCSRYLYTFVVEDREKAQKLEGSLPPSLQKVSIPGKK
;
A
#
# COMPACT_ATOMS: atom_id res chain seq x y z
N MET A 1 5.39 3.38 15.54
CA MET A 1 6.52 3.47 14.59
C MET A 1 6.14 2.90 13.23
N ALA A 2 6.63 3.49 12.14
CA ALA A 2 6.40 3.01 10.78
C ALA A 2 7.47 1.99 10.37
N LYS A 3 7.10 0.98 9.58
CA LYS A 3 8.01 0.00 8.99
C LYS A 3 7.69 -0.20 7.51
N GLU A 4 8.73 -0.28 6.68
CA GLU A 4 8.60 -0.64 5.27
C GLU A 4 8.71 -2.16 5.12
N ILE A 5 7.86 -2.75 4.26
CA ILE A 5 7.98 -4.11 3.77
C ILE A 5 8.28 -4.01 2.27
N ARG A 6 9.30 -4.74 1.79
CA ARG A 6 9.68 -4.80 0.37
C ARG A 6 9.31 -6.11 -0.31
N ASP A 7 9.15 -7.18 0.47
CA ASP A 7 8.81 -8.51 -0.03
C ASP A 7 7.30 -8.75 0.03
N LEU A 8 6.74 -9.16 -1.10
CA LEU A 8 5.33 -9.50 -1.26
C LEU A 8 4.91 -10.64 -0.31
N ARG A 9 5.74 -11.67 -0.11
CA ARG A 9 5.41 -12.81 0.76
C ARG A 9 5.23 -12.34 2.20
N LYS A 10 6.17 -11.52 2.70
CA LYS A 10 6.09 -10.92 4.04
C LYS A 10 4.85 -10.01 4.19
N PHE A 11 4.48 -9.27 3.15
CA PHE A 11 3.29 -8.44 3.17
C PHE A 11 2.01 -9.28 3.33
N LEU A 12 1.83 -10.33 2.54
CA LEU A 12 0.66 -11.21 2.61
C LEU A 12 0.56 -11.95 3.96
N LEU A 13 1.69 -12.42 4.50
CA LEU A 13 1.73 -12.99 5.84
C LEU A 13 1.31 -11.95 6.89
N THR A 14 1.76 -10.70 6.75
CA THR A 14 1.40 -9.62 7.67
C THR A 14 -0.10 -9.30 7.62
N ALA A 15 -0.71 -9.33 6.44
CA ALA A 15 -2.14 -9.09 6.26
C ALA A 15 -3.03 -10.17 6.90
N ARG A 16 -2.52 -11.41 7.02
CA ARG A 16 -3.24 -12.55 7.62
C ARG A 16 -3.04 -12.69 9.12
N ARG A 17 -2.18 -11.87 9.74
CA ARG A 17 -1.94 -11.93 11.18
C ARG A 17 -3.19 -11.51 11.97
N PRO A 18 -3.44 -12.11 13.14
CA PRO A 18 -4.59 -11.77 13.98
C PRO A 18 -4.55 -10.33 14.54
N ASP A 19 -3.36 -9.71 14.64
CA ASP A 19 -3.20 -8.36 15.14
C ASP A 19 -3.34 -7.26 14.08
N ALA A 20 -3.57 -7.63 12.81
CA ALA A 20 -3.85 -6.70 11.72
C ALA A 20 -5.28 -6.18 11.83
N LYS A 21 -5.43 -4.87 12.07
CA LYS A 21 -6.74 -4.25 12.32
C LYS A 21 -7.40 -3.70 11.05
N ARG A 22 -6.61 -3.06 10.19
CA ARG A 22 -7.08 -2.47 8.93
C ARG A 22 -5.94 -2.32 7.95
N VAL A 23 -6.30 -2.26 6.67
CA VAL A 23 -5.40 -1.87 5.58
C VAL A 23 -5.89 -0.56 4.97
N THR A 24 -5.04 0.45 5.01
CA THR A 24 -5.29 1.73 4.36
C THR A 24 -4.56 1.76 3.02
N ILE A 25 -5.33 1.88 1.94
CA ILE A 25 -4.83 1.92 0.57
C ILE A 25 -4.77 3.38 0.15
N VAL A 26 -3.56 3.87 -0.07
CA VAL A 26 -3.32 5.26 -0.49
C VAL A 26 -2.81 5.27 -1.92
N ARG A 27 -3.59 5.83 -2.84
CA ARG A 27 -3.17 6.02 -4.24
C ARG A 27 -2.61 7.42 -4.40
N GLN A 28 -1.33 7.53 -4.69
CA GLN A 28 -0.63 8.80 -4.87
C GLN A 28 -0.31 9.02 -6.34
N HIS A 29 -0.76 10.14 -6.88
CA HIS A 29 -0.38 10.57 -8.22
C HIS A 29 0.88 11.42 -8.11
N LYS A 30 2.01 10.89 -8.57
CA LYS A 30 3.24 11.66 -8.72
C LYS A 30 3.15 12.43 -10.04
N LYS A 31 3.22 13.76 -9.95
CA LYS A 31 3.31 14.62 -11.13
C LYS A 31 4.65 14.43 -11.82
N ALA A 32 4.64 14.61 -13.14
CA ALA A 32 5.85 14.75 -13.92
C ALA A 32 6.68 15.91 -13.35
N ASN A 33 7.94 15.67 -13.03
CA ASN A 33 8.83 16.74 -12.59
C ASN A 33 9.49 17.34 -13.83
N ALA A 34 9.08 18.57 -14.17
CA ALA A 34 9.55 19.29 -15.36
C ALA A 34 11.07 19.51 -15.38
N ILE A 35 11.71 19.55 -14.21
CA ILE A 35 13.15 19.79 -14.06
C ILE A 35 13.96 18.50 -14.31
N THR A 36 13.42 17.34 -13.94
CA THR A 36 14.14 16.06 -14.05
C THR A 36 13.59 15.15 -15.16
N GLY A 37 12.76 15.68 -16.07
CA GLY A 37 12.17 14.91 -17.18
C GLY A 37 11.31 13.71 -16.74
N GLY A 38 10.79 13.71 -15.50
CA GLY A 38 10.12 12.54 -14.94
C GLY A 38 8.73 12.33 -15.52
N SER A 39 8.34 11.09 -15.84
CA SER A 39 6.97 10.75 -16.23
C SER A 39 6.01 10.81 -15.04
N ALA A 40 4.79 11.26 -15.27
CA ALA A 40 3.72 11.11 -14.30
C ALA A 40 3.49 9.62 -14.00
N SER A 41 3.39 9.26 -12.72
CA SER A 41 3.20 7.87 -12.30
C SER A 41 2.24 7.78 -11.11
N THR A 42 1.49 6.68 -11.02
CA THR A 42 0.56 6.45 -9.91
C THR A 42 1.12 5.37 -9.01
N VAL A 43 1.52 5.75 -7.80
CA VAL A 43 2.07 4.82 -6.80
C VAL A 43 1.00 4.49 -5.77
N THR A 44 0.76 3.21 -5.55
CA THR A 44 -0.17 2.71 -4.52
C THR A 44 0.61 2.26 -3.29
N LYS A 45 0.18 2.71 -2.10
CA LYS A 45 0.76 2.32 -0.82
C LYS A 45 -0.28 1.56 0.01
N PHE A 46 0.04 0.32 0.36
CA PHE A 46 -0.75 -0.50 1.28
C PHE A 46 -0.20 -0.36 2.69
N LYS A 47 -0.98 0.25 3.57
CA LYS A 47 -0.60 0.53 4.96
C LYS A 47 -1.39 -0.36 5.91
N ILE A 48 -0.80 -1.45 6.38
CA ILE A 48 -1.42 -2.37 7.35
C ILE A 48 -1.16 -1.84 8.76
N ARG A 49 -2.24 -1.54 9.48
CA ARG A 49 -2.16 -1.19 10.89
C ARG A 49 -2.19 -2.46 11.74
N CYS A 50 -1.05 -2.80 12.33
CA CYS A 50 -0.94 -3.82 13.35
C CYS A 50 -0.96 -3.20 14.76
N SER A 51 -0.89 -4.04 15.79
CA SER A 51 -0.78 -3.66 17.19
C SER A 51 0.33 -2.63 17.44
N ARG A 52 1.57 -2.95 17.08
CA ARG A 52 2.77 -2.15 17.36
C ARG A 52 3.19 -1.24 16.19
N TYR A 53 3.11 -1.75 14.97
CA TYR A 53 3.68 -1.09 13.79
C TYR A 53 2.63 -0.77 12.73
N LEU A 54 2.91 0.28 11.95
CA LEU A 54 2.26 0.53 10.68
C LEU A 54 3.18 0.02 9.58
N TYR A 55 2.80 -1.07 8.92
CA TYR A 55 3.57 -1.64 7.83
C TYR A 55 3.14 -1.04 6.51
N THR A 56 4.10 -0.56 5.71
CA THR A 56 3.83 -0.01 4.38
C THR A 56 4.47 -0.88 3.31
N PHE A 57 3.68 -1.27 2.31
CA PHE A 57 4.15 -1.89 1.08
C PHE A 57 3.82 -0.96 -0.09
N VAL A 58 4.81 -0.68 -0.94
CA VAL A 58 4.68 0.28 -2.04
C VAL A 58 4.66 -0.48 -3.36
N VAL A 59 3.70 -0.16 -4.22
CA VAL A 59 3.53 -0.74 -5.55
C VAL A 59 3.39 0.38 -6.56
N GLU A 60 4.26 0.39 -7.57
CA GLU A 60 4.26 1.41 -8.62
C GLU A 60 3.33 1.06 -9.79
N ASP A 61 3.09 -0.23 -9.98
CA ASP A 61 2.23 -0.76 -11.04
C ASP A 61 0.76 -0.82 -10.60
N ARG A 62 -0.12 -0.15 -11.36
CA ARG A 62 -1.54 -0.07 -11.08
C ARG A 62 -2.24 -1.43 -11.14
N GLU A 63 -1.90 -2.28 -12.12
CA GLU A 63 -2.56 -3.55 -12.33
C GLU A 63 -2.18 -4.54 -11.23
N LYS A 64 -0.90 -4.57 -10.86
CA LYS A 64 -0.41 -5.39 -9.73
C LYS A 64 -1.06 -4.95 -8.42
N ALA A 65 -1.24 -3.65 -8.21
CA ALA A 65 -1.92 -3.13 -7.03
C ALA A 65 -3.39 -3.60 -6.96
N GLN A 66 -4.13 -3.60 -8.08
CA GLN A 66 -5.51 -4.10 -8.11
C GLN A 66 -5.60 -5.61 -7.80
N LYS A 67 -4.71 -6.42 -8.38
CA LYS A 67 -4.63 -7.86 -8.08
C LYS A 67 -4.31 -8.12 -6.60
N LEU A 68 -3.40 -7.32 -6.04
CA LEU A 68 -3.01 -7.44 -4.63
C LEU A 68 -4.17 -7.08 -3.70
N GLU A 69 -4.94 -6.05 -4.02
CA GLU A 69 -6.13 -5.62 -3.26
C GLU A 69 -7.21 -6.70 -3.19
N GLY A 70 -7.39 -7.46 -4.27
CA GLY A 70 -8.25 -8.64 -4.32
C GLY A 70 -7.70 -9.83 -3.52
N SER A 71 -6.38 -9.94 -3.38
CA SER A 71 -5.72 -11.03 -2.62
C SER A 71 -5.73 -10.81 -1.10
N LEU A 72 -6.14 -9.64 -0.63
CA LEU A 72 -6.24 -9.33 0.80
C LEU A 72 -7.40 -10.09 1.45
N PRO A 73 -7.21 -10.61 2.69
CA PRO A 73 -8.25 -11.35 3.37
C PRO A 73 -9.50 -10.50 3.57
N PRO A 74 -10.72 -11.05 3.34
CA PRO A 74 -11.97 -10.30 3.42
C PRO A 74 -12.31 -9.84 4.85
N SER A 75 -11.77 -10.52 5.86
CA SER A 75 -11.91 -10.15 7.27
C SER A 75 -11.15 -8.88 7.65
N LEU A 76 -10.17 -8.44 6.84
CA LEU A 76 -9.38 -7.26 7.12
C LEU A 76 -10.07 -6.02 6.54
N GLN A 77 -10.40 -5.06 7.40
CA GLN A 77 -11.08 -3.83 7.00
C GLN A 77 -10.23 -3.03 6.00
N LYS A 78 -10.77 -2.77 4.80
CA LYS A 78 -10.13 -2.01 3.72
C LYS A 78 -10.61 -0.56 3.75
N VAL A 79 -9.67 0.39 3.78
CA VAL A 79 -9.98 1.83 3.74
C VAL A 79 -9.20 2.46 2.59
N SER A 80 -9.92 2.98 1.59
CA SER A 80 -9.32 3.72 0.46
C SER A 80 -9.26 5.21 0.78
N ILE A 81 -8.10 5.84 0.61
CA ILE A 81 -7.91 7.28 0.82
C ILE A 81 -7.17 7.87 -0.39
N PRO A 82 -7.64 9.01 -0.94
CA PRO A 82 -6.88 9.73 -1.96
C PRO A 82 -5.54 10.21 -1.40
N GLY A 83 -4.45 10.00 -2.14
CA GLY A 83 -3.15 10.57 -1.79
C GLY A 83 -3.20 12.10 -1.83
N LYS A 84 -2.48 12.76 -0.91
CA LYS A 84 -2.29 14.22 -0.99
C LYS A 84 -1.64 14.58 -2.35
N LYS A 85 -2.22 15.58 -3.02
CA LYS A 85 -1.73 16.18 -4.27
C LYS A 85 -0.41 16.92 -4.06
#